data_AF-A0A7C0Y2U0-F1
#
_entry.id   AF-A0A7C0Y2U0-F1
#
_cell.length_a   1.000
_cell.length_b   1.000
_cell.length_c   1.000
_cell.angle_alpha   90.00
_cell.angle_beta   90.00
_cell.angle_gamma   90.00
#
_symmetry.space_group_name_H-M   'P 1'
#
loop_
_entity.id
_entity.type
_entity.pdbx_description
1 polymer ?
#
loop_
_entity_poly.entity_id
_entity_poly.type
_entity_poly.pdbx_seq_one_letter_code
_entity_poly.pdbx_strand_id
1 'polypeptide(L)'
;MVIENIPIVCKHIIKKIEDKGYIIENKEFDKKSCVIDFRHPKIKKQIPVTYYTSSVKVTENGIETTIRGKVDRFKELWLDYCCEKEDNECVQKCRPHVNMEENILSVEANFTENPVEKFDRLLEELR
;
A
#
# COMPACT_ATOMS: atom_id res chain seq x y z
N MET A 1 -15.06 -9.41 -0.26
CA MET A 1 -16.00 -8.29 0.02
C MET A 1 -16.06 -7.39 -1.21
N VAL A 2 -17.20 -6.76 -1.53
CA VAL A 2 -17.30 -5.83 -2.68
C VAL A 2 -17.15 -4.39 -2.19
N ILE A 3 -16.25 -3.63 -2.81
CA ILE A 3 -16.13 -2.19 -2.55
C ILE A 3 -17.17 -1.45 -3.38
N GLU A 4 -18.21 -0.94 -2.72
CA GLU A 4 -19.19 -0.06 -3.33
C GLU A 4 -18.69 1.40 -3.39
N ASN A 5 -19.13 2.16 -4.40
CA ASN A 5 -18.79 3.58 -4.56
C ASN A 5 -17.28 3.88 -4.57
N ILE A 6 -16.54 3.21 -5.47
CA ILE A 6 -15.08 3.35 -5.65
C ILE A 6 -14.59 4.81 -5.60
N PRO A 7 -15.23 5.80 -6.25
CA PRO A 7 -14.78 7.20 -6.16
C PRO A 7 -14.72 7.76 -4.73
N ILE A 8 -15.62 7.34 -3.84
CA ILE A 8 -15.62 7.76 -2.43
C ILE A 8 -14.48 7.08 -1.68
N VAL A 9 -14.29 5.76 -1.89
CA VAL A 9 -13.20 5.02 -1.26
C VAL A 9 -11.84 5.55 -1.69
N CYS A 10 -11.67 5.89 -2.97
CA CYS A 10 -10.44 6.50 -3.47
C CYS A 10 -10.11 7.83 -2.78
N LYS A 11 -11.10 8.69 -2.53
CA LYS A 11 -10.92 9.92 -1.74
C LYS A 11 -10.49 9.61 -0.31
N HIS A 12 -11.06 8.57 0.29
CA HIS A 12 -10.69 8.14 1.64
C HIS A 12 -9.26 7.59 1.70
N ILE A 13 -8.85 6.81 0.70
CA ILE A 13 -7.49 6.29 0.57
C ILE A 13 -6.47 7.42 0.39
N ILE A 14 -6.77 8.42 -0.43
CA ILE A 14 -5.94 9.63 -0.59
C ILE A 14 -5.73 10.31 0.77
N LYS A 15 -6.81 10.52 1.52
CA LYS A 15 -6.74 11.15 2.84
C LYS A 15 -5.85 10.34 3.79
N LYS A 16 -5.98 9.01 3.83
CA LYS A 16 -5.12 8.15 4.65
C LYS A 16 -3.64 8.28 4.28
N ILE A 17 -3.31 8.28 2.99
CA ILE A 17 -1.93 8.45 2.51
C ILE A 17 -1.36 9.80 2.98
N GLU A 18 -2.14 10.88 2.81
CA GLU A 18 -1.76 12.24 3.22
C GLU A 18 -1.62 12.37 4.75
N ASP A 19 -2.57 11.82 5.53
CA ASP A 19 -2.57 11.84 6.99
C ASP A 19 -1.34 11.10 7.59
N LYS A 20 -0.78 10.12 6.87
CA LYS A 20 0.47 9.41 7.25
C LYS A 20 1.75 10.14 6.82
N GLY A 21 1.63 11.24 6.08
CA GLY A 21 2.76 12.10 5.68
C GLY A 21 3.47 11.66 4.39
N TYR A 22 2.86 10.77 3.61
CA TYR A 22 3.35 10.44 2.28
C TYR A 22 3.02 11.57 1.30
N ILE A 23 3.85 11.69 0.25
CA ILE A 23 3.69 12.68 -0.81
C ILE A 23 2.97 12.00 -1.97
N ILE A 24 1.78 12.47 -2.33
CA ILE A 24 1.08 11.98 -3.52
C ILE A 24 1.72 12.58 -4.77
N GLU A 25 2.06 11.72 -5.73
CA GLU A 25 2.73 12.08 -6.97
C GLU A 25 1.76 12.05 -8.16
N ASN A 26 0.84 11.08 -8.19
CA ASN A 26 -0.14 10.91 -9.27
C ASN A 26 -1.49 10.38 -8.74
N LYS A 27 -2.58 10.73 -9.42
CA LYS A 27 -3.94 10.28 -9.12
C LYS A 27 -4.68 10.01 -10.43
N GLU A 28 -5.00 8.75 -10.70
CA GLU A 28 -5.77 8.31 -11.87
C GLU A 28 -7.10 7.73 -11.40
N PHE A 29 -8.20 8.16 -12.02
CA PHE A 29 -9.55 7.75 -11.62
C PHE A 29 -10.35 7.28 -12.82
N ASP A 30 -11.07 6.18 -12.64
CA ASP A 30 -12.17 5.79 -13.50
C ASP A 30 -13.39 5.36 -12.65
N LYS A 31 -14.45 4.86 -13.29
CA LYS A 31 -15.69 4.46 -12.58
C LYS A 31 -15.55 3.16 -11.78
N LYS A 32 -14.60 2.31 -12.16
CA LYS A 32 -14.37 0.95 -11.67
C LYS A 32 -13.06 0.81 -10.89
N SER A 33 -12.19 1.80 -10.93
CA SER A 33 -10.91 1.78 -10.25
C SER A 33 -10.34 3.17 -10.01
N CYS A 34 -9.36 3.24 -9.10
CA CYS A 34 -8.41 4.34 -9.07
C CYS A 34 -7.02 3.82 -8.78
N VAL A 35 -6.02 4.53 -9.30
CA VAL A 35 -4.60 4.31 -9.02
C VAL A 35 -4.03 5.58 -8.42
N ILE A 36 -3.32 5.43 -7.30
CA ILE A 36 -2.68 6.54 -6.59
C ILE A 36 -1.22 6.18 -6.42
N ASP A 37 -0.33 6.96 -7.02
CA ASP A 37 1.11 6.83 -6.79
C ASP A 37 1.54 7.84 -5.74
N PHE A 38 2.34 7.38 -4.79
CA PHE A 38 2.78 8.19 -3.66
C PHE A 38 4.18 7.78 -3.21
N ARG A 39 4.83 8.59 -2.40
CA ARG A 39 6.22 8.36 -2.00
C ARG A 39 6.45 8.72 -0.55
N HIS A 40 7.24 7.90 0.12
CA HIS A 40 7.71 8.17 1.47
C HIS A 40 8.63 9.40 1.46
N PRO A 41 8.49 10.37 2.38
CA PRO A 41 9.20 11.66 2.32
C PRO A 41 10.72 11.52 2.36
N LYS A 42 11.25 10.50 3.04
CA LYS A 42 12.69 10.20 3.11
C LYS A 42 13.27 9.52 1.86
N ILE A 43 12.44 8.99 0.95
CA ILE A 43 12.91 8.32 -0.28
C ILE A 43 13.04 9.39 -1.36
N LYS A 44 14.25 9.63 -1.87
CA LYS A 44 14.45 10.55 -3.01
C LYS A 44 14.00 9.87 -4.30
N LYS A 45 13.28 10.59 -5.16
CA LYS A 45 12.90 10.10 -6.49
C LYS A 45 14.16 9.99 -7.35
N GLN A 46 14.49 8.78 -7.78
CA GLN A 46 15.57 8.51 -8.73
C GLN A 46 15.02 7.69 -9.91
N ILE A 47 15.75 7.68 -11.02
CA ILE A 47 15.39 6.87 -12.20
C ILE A 47 16.04 5.50 -12.03
N PRO A 48 15.30 4.37 -12.16
CA PRO A 48 13.89 4.26 -12.58
C PRO A 48 12.92 4.55 -11.42
N VAL A 49 11.89 5.36 -11.69
CA VAL A 49 10.95 5.88 -10.67
C VAL A 49 10.24 4.77 -9.89
N THR A 50 9.93 3.65 -10.54
CA THR A 50 9.19 2.51 -9.99
C THR A 50 9.82 1.88 -8.74
N TYR A 51 11.14 2.00 -8.58
CA TYR A 51 11.84 1.50 -7.39
C TYR A 51 11.65 2.40 -6.16
N TYR A 52 11.20 3.64 -6.35
CA TYR A 52 11.17 4.68 -5.33
C TYR A 52 9.77 5.22 -5.04
N THR A 53 8.76 4.82 -5.81
CA THR A 53 7.35 5.20 -5.63
C THR A 53 6.53 4.02 -5.12
N SER A 54 5.67 4.27 -4.14
CA SER A 54 4.58 3.38 -3.74
C SER A 54 3.39 3.56 -4.68
N SER A 55 2.52 2.57 -4.75
CA SER A 55 1.28 2.64 -5.51
C SER A 55 0.16 1.91 -4.78
N VAL A 56 -1.07 2.38 -4.98
CA VAL A 56 -2.27 1.68 -4.56
C VAL A 56 -3.30 1.72 -5.68
N LYS A 57 -3.88 0.58 -5.98
CA LYS A 57 -4.99 0.42 -6.91
C LYS A 57 -6.19 -0.10 -6.15
N VAL A 58 -7.28 0.66 -6.18
CA VAL A 58 -8.56 0.29 -5.59
C VAL A 58 -9.47 -0.21 -6.71
N THR A 59 -10.09 -1.37 -6.52
CA THR A 59 -11.09 -1.93 -7.44
C THR A 59 -12.31 -2.41 -6.64
N GLU A 60 -13.36 -2.87 -7.33
CA GLU A 60 -14.50 -3.50 -6.66
C GLU A 60 -14.12 -4.75 -5.84
N ASN A 61 -13.02 -5.40 -6.22
CA ASN A 61 -12.56 -6.66 -5.61
C ASN A 61 -11.65 -6.45 -4.39
N GLY A 62 -11.14 -5.23 -4.16
CA GLY A 62 -10.20 -4.97 -3.08
C GLY A 62 -9.13 -3.94 -3.41
N ILE A 63 -8.02 -4.05 -2.69
CA ILE A 63 -6.88 -3.14 -2.79
C ILE A 63 -5.61 -3.92 -3.13
N GLU A 64 -4.99 -3.56 -4.25
CA GLU A 64 -3.65 -3.99 -4.64
C GLU A 64 -2.68 -2.84 -4.34
N THR A 65 -1.59 -3.09 -3.63
CA THR A 65 -0.65 -2.03 -3.27
C THR A 65 0.79 -2.51 -3.22
N THR A 66 1.71 -1.58 -3.48
CA THR A 66 3.10 -1.69 -3.02
C THR A 66 3.44 -0.45 -2.22
N ILE A 67 3.77 -0.62 -0.94
CA ILE A 67 4.17 0.48 -0.06
C ILE A 67 5.66 0.36 0.20
N ARG A 68 6.38 1.48 0.09
CA ARG A 68 7.83 1.56 0.27
C ARG A 68 8.16 2.55 1.37
N GLY A 69 8.98 2.12 2.34
CA GLY A 69 9.48 2.93 3.44
C GLY A 69 11.01 2.90 3.52
N LYS A 70 11.61 3.98 4.02
CA LYS A 70 13.06 4.04 4.27
C LYS A 70 13.33 3.46 5.67
N VAL A 71 14.25 2.52 5.79
CA VAL A 71 14.63 1.89 7.06
C VAL A 71 16.04 2.34 7.44
N ASP A 72 16.19 3.02 8.57
CA ASP A 72 17.50 3.58 8.94
C ASP A 72 18.47 2.50 9.50
N ARG A 73 17.95 1.43 10.12
CA ARG A 73 18.75 0.33 10.68
C ARG A 73 18.04 -1.02 10.58
N PHE A 74 17.16 -1.29 11.53
CA PHE A 74 16.40 -2.51 11.66
C PHE A 74 14.92 -2.17 11.80
N LYS A 75 14.07 -2.96 11.18
CA LYS A 75 12.62 -2.84 11.29
C LYS A 75 12.01 -4.24 11.32
N GLU A 76 11.24 -4.50 12.37
CA GLU A 76 10.41 -5.69 12.47
C GLU A 76 9.03 -5.36 11.91
N LEU A 77 8.42 -6.30 11.19
CA LEU A 77 7.10 -6.15 10.60
C LEU A 77 6.13 -7.14 11.25
N TRP A 78 5.02 -6.63 11.76
CA TRP A 78 3.95 -7.44 12.36
C TRP A 78 2.81 -7.59 11.35
N LEU A 79 2.92 -8.59 10.48
CA LEU A 79 2.04 -8.78 9.31
C LEU A 79 0.86 -9.74 9.56
N ASP A 80 0.43 -9.92 10.81
CA ASP A 80 -0.64 -10.86 11.17
C ASP A 80 -1.97 -10.54 10.45
N TYR A 81 -2.22 -9.26 10.19
CA TYR A 81 -3.40 -8.77 9.47
C TYR A 81 -3.39 -9.10 7.97
N CYS A 82 -2.26 -9.57 7.43
CA CYS A 82 -2.13 -9.97 6.03
C CYS A 82 -2.66 -11.38 5.77
N CYS A 83 -3.02 -12.13 6.81
CA CYS A 83 -3.74 -13.38 6.67
C CYS A 83 -5.19 -13.12 6.23
N GLU A 84 -5.62 -13.72 5.13
CA GLU A 84 -7.03 -13.77 4.69
C GLU A 84 -7.48 -15.23 4.63
N LYS A 85 -8.75 -15.50 4.97
CA LYS A 85 -9.24 -16.87 4.99
C LYS A 85 -9.75 -17.29 3.61
N GLU A 86 -9.13 -18.31 3.03
CA GLU A 86 -9.62 -19.00 1.83
C GLU A 86 -9.72 -20.48 2.16
N ASP A 87 -10.90 -21.09 1.96
CA ASP A 87 -11.17 -22.49 2.32
C ASP A 87 -10.81 -22.88 3.77
N ASN A 88 -11.00 -21.94 4.71
CA ASN A 88 -10.62 -22.02 6.12
C ASN A 88 -9.11 -22.05 6.40
N GLU A 89 -8.28 -21.88 5.37
CA GLU A 89 -6.84 -21.74 5.50
C GLU A 89 -6.41 -20.27 5.41
N CYS A 90 -5.28 -19.97 6.04
CA CYS A 90 -4.68 -18.64 5.99
C CYS A 90 -3.89 -18.48 4.69
N VAL A 91 -4.33 -17.58 3.82
CA VAL A 91 -3.57 -17.17 2.63
C VAL A 91 -2.86 -15.87 2.93
N GLN A 92 -1.53 -15.89 2.84
CA GLN A 92 -0.71 -14.73 3.09
C GLN A 92 -0.82 -13.73 1.93
N LYS A 93 -1.32 -12.53 2.23
CA LYS A 93 -1.55 -11.48 1.23
C LYS A 93 -0.43 -10.47 1.11
N CYS A 94 0.52 -10.45 2.05
CA CYS A 94 1.65 -9.52 2.05
C CYS A 94 2.95 -10.22 1.65
N ARG A 95 3.75 -9.55 0.83
CA ARG A 95 5.07 -9.99 0.42
C ARG A 95 6.09 -8.88 0.69
N PRO A 96 6.95 -9.02 1.71
CA PRO A 96 8.01 -8.06 1.98
C PRO A 96 9.19 -8.25 1.03
N HIS A 97 9.81 -7.14 0.66
CA HIS A 97 11.01 -7.05 -0.17
C HIS A 97 11.94 -5.99 0.41
N VAL A 98 13.25 -6.22 0.35
CA VAL A 98 14.24 -5.24 0.83
C VAL A 98 15.23 -4.93 -0.28
N ASN A 99 15.42 -3.63 -0.53
CA ASN A 99 16.58 -3.13 -1.24
C ASN A 99 17.61 -2.69 -0.19
N MET A 100 18.65 -3.50 -0.01
CA MET A 100 19.69 -3.28 0.99
C MET A 100 20.62 -2.10 0.65
N GLU A 101 20.87 -1.85 -0.64
CA GLU A 101 21.74 -0.75 -1.08
C GLU A 101 21.11 0.61 -0.73
N GLU A 102 19.81 0.72 -0.98
CA GLU A 102 19.04 1.92 -0.70
C GLU A 102 18.37 1.90 0.67
N ASN A 103 18.51 0.84 1.47
CA ASN A 103 17.79 0.66 2.74
C ASN A 103 16.28 0.96 2.61
N ILE A 104 15.65 0.40 1.58
CA ILE A 104 14.21 0.54 1.32
C ILE A 104 13.53 -0.79 1.60
N LEU A 105 12.57 -0.78 2.51
CA LEU A 105 11.64 -1.88 2.75
C LEU A 105 10.37 -1.64 1.92
N SER A 106 10.01 -2.60 1.11
CA SER A 106 8.78 -2.60 0.31
C SER A 106 7.89 -3.74 0.77
N VAL A 107 6.58 -3.53 0.80
CA VAL A 107 5.61 -4.60 0.97
C VAL A 107 4.59 -4.51 -0.15
N GLU A 108 4.51 -5.57 -0.93
CA GLU A 108 3.42 -5.79 -1.88
C GLU A 108 2.26 -6.46 -1.12
N ALA A 109 1.04 -6.01 -1.37
CA ALA A 109 -0.14 -6.61 -0.76
C ALA A 109 -1.36 -6.61 -1.68
N ASN A 110 -2.20 -7.65 -1.55
CA ASN A 110 -3.50 -7.74 -2.20
C ASN A 110 -4.57 -8.09 -1.17
N PHE A 111 -5.28 -7.08 -0.66
CA PHE A 111 -6.30 -7.25 0.37
C PHE A 111 -7.69 -7.34 -0.23
N THR A 112 -8.47 -8.33 0.21
CA THR A 112 -9.87 -8.52 -0.19
C THR A 112 -10.84 -8.49 1.01
N GLU A 113 -10.32 -8.72 2.22
CA GLU A 113 -11.06 -8.64 3.48
C GLU A 113 -10.67 -7.37 4.23
N ASN A 114 -11.64 -6.51 4.56
CA ASN A 114 -11.39 -5.21 5.21
C ASN A 114 -10.21 -4.43 4.58
N PRO A 115 -10.13 -4.29 3.24
CA PRO A 115 -8.92 -3.91 2.55
C PRO A 115 -8.48 -2.48 2.86
N VAL A 116 -9.43 -1.58 3.12
CA VAL A 116 -9.14 -0.19 3.52
C VAL A 116 -8.45 -0.13 4.89
N GLU A 117 -8.89 -0.95 5.84
CA GLU A 117 -8.29 -1.02 7.19
C GLU A 117 -6.89 -1.64 7.14
N LYS A 118 -6.74 -2.76 6.41
CA LYS A 118 -5.45 -3.44 6.25
C LYS A 118 -4.44 -2.56 5.50
N PHE A 119 -4.89 -1.83 4.48
CA PHE A 119 -4.07 -0.84 3.80
C PHE A 119 -3.61 0.28 4.74
N ASP A 120 -4.49 0.83 5.58
CA ASP A 120 -4.14 1.87 6.56
C ASP A 120 -3.11 1.38 7.58
N ARG A 121 -3.26 0.11 8.01
CA ARG A 121 -2.30 -0.53 8.90
C ARG A 121 -0.94 -0.72 8.23
N LEU A 122 -0.91 -1.12 6.96
CA LEU A 122 0.33 -1.25 6.20
C LEU A 122 1.02 0.10 5.97
N LEU A 123 0.26 1.18 5.75
CA LEU A 123 0.82 2.54 5.69
C LEU A 123 1.47 2.93 7.03
N GLU A 124 0.82 2.64 8.16
CA GLU A 124 1.39 2.93 9.49
C GLU A 124 2.67 2.11 9.72
N GLU A 125 2.64 0.82 9.40
CA GLU A 125 3.80 -0.06 9.49
C GLU A 125 4.98 0.43 8.66
N LEU A 126 4.78 1.17 7.57
CA LEU A 126 5.86 1.60 6.66
C LEU A 126 6.12 3.10 6.62
N ARG A 127 5.55 3.85 7.57
CA ARG A 127 5.81 5.28 7.79
C ARG A 127 7.25 5.56 8.24
#